data_AF-A0A967CLS7-F1
#
_entry.id   AF-A0A967CLS7-F1
#
_cell.length_a   1.000
_cell.length_b   1.000
_cell.length_c   1.000
_cell.angle_alpha   90.00
_cell.angle_beta   90.00
_cell.angle_gamma   90.00
#
_symmetry.space_group_name_H-M   'P 1'
#
loop_
_entity.id
_entity.type
_entity.pdbx_description
1 polymer ?
#
loop_
_entity_poly.entity_id
_entity_poly.type
_entity_poly.pdbx_seq_one_letter_code
_entity_poly.pdbx_strand_id
1 'polypeptide(L)'
;MRILGIDLSLTSPALCFFEGDEYNINGCTFYYLTKQKKLEGTFDSHGVRVRGDLFIDHEGNDILRYHAISMWVNEWIPVHSPEHIFLENYSYSSTGQVFNIAENTGILKYNLWKQSEKYTVIPPTVIKKMATGKGNANKALMEQSFLETTGFNIRELLQLSQSVSNPISDLIDAYYVGMAGIHYGKV
;
A
#
# COMPACT_ATOMS: atom_id res chain seq x y z
N MET A 1 -10.26 4.64 -15.39
CA MET A 1 -10.39 4.48 -13.93
C MET A 1 -9.11 4.96 -13.27
N ARG A 2 -9.21 5.81 -12.25
CA ARG A 2 -8.06 6.21 -11.41
C ARG A 2 -8.33 5.78 -9.98
N ILE A 3 -7.51 4.90 -9.42
CA ILE A 3 -7.71 4.42 -8.05
C ILE A 3 -6.40 4.41 -7.28
N LEU A 4 -6.53 4.50 -5.95
CA LEU A 4 -5.42 4.40 -5.02
C LEU A 4 -5.66 3.24 -4.06
N GLY A 5 -4.83 2.21 -4.10
CA GLY A 5 -4.73 1.19 -3.05
C GLY A 5 -3.68 1.58 -2.02
N ILE A 6 -4.01 1.48 -0.74
CA ILE A 6 -3.13 1.86 0.37
C ILE A 6 -2.95 0.68 1.32
N ASP A 7 -1.70 0.25 1.50
CA ASP A 7 -1.27 -0.56 2.64
C ASP A 7 -0.63 0.37 3.69
N LEU A 8 -1.37 0.64 4.76
CA LEU A 8 -0.96 1.59 5.78
C LEU A 8 -0.26 0.88 6.93
N SER A 9 1.02 1.19 7.16
CA SER A 9 1.78 0.69 8.29
C SER A 9 2.46 1.82 9.07
N LEU A 10 3.03 1.49 10.23
CA LEU A 10 3.69 2.45 11.12
C LEU A 10 5.11 2.82 10.67
N THR A 11 5.70 2.07 9.73
CA THR A 11 7.13 2.18 9.40
C THR A 11 7.46 1.97 7.91
N SER A 12 6.55 1.40 7.13
CA SER A 12 6.72 1.11 5.70
C SER A 12 5.37 1.18 4.98
N PRO A 13 4.60 2.27 5.09
CA PRO A 13 3.36 2.41 4.33
C PRO A 13 3.65 2.43 2.83
N ALA A 14 2.73 1.90 2.05
CA ALA A 14 2.83 1.75 0.60
C ALA A 14 1.55 2.16 -0.11
N LEU A 15 1.73 2.72 -1.32
CA LEU A 15 0.68 3.20 -2.20
C LEU A 15 0.82 2.52 -3.56
N CYS A 16 -0.31 2.12 -4.14
CA CYS A 16 -0.42 1.69 -5.53
C CYS A 16 -1.47 2.56 -6.21
N PHE A 17 -1.03 3.52 -7.01
CA PHE A 17 -1.92 4.24 -7.93
C PHE A 17 -2.08 3.43 -9.20
N PHE A 18 -3.31 3.32 -9.69
CA PHE A 18 -3.59 2.73 -11.00
C PHE A 18 -4.37 3.73 -11.85
N GLU A 19 -3.94 3.87 -13.11
CA GLU A 19 -4.66 4.58 -14.15
C GLU A 19 -4.82 3.69 -15.39
N GLY A 20 -6.05 3.48 -15.83
CA GLY A 20 -6.36 2.72 -17.03
C GLY A 20 -7.80 2.21 -17.08
N ASP A 21 -8.11 1.41 -18.10
CA ASP A 21 -9.46 0.86 -18.31
C ASP A 21 -9.67 -0.47 -17.59
N GLU A 22 -8.64 -1.33 -17.57
CA GLU A 22 -8.64 -2.64 -16.92
C GLU A 22 -7.50 -2.70 -15.90
N TYR A 23 -7.78 -3.09 -14.66
CA TYR A 23 -6.78 -3.09 -13.59
C TYR A 23 -5.66 -4.09 -13.88
N ASN A 24 -4.46 -3.58 -14.13
CA ASN A 24 -3.27 -4.36 -14.43
C ASN A 24 -2.00 -3.59 -14.06
N ILE A 25 -0.89 -4.31 -13.93
CA ILE A 25 0.39 -3.77 -13.45
C ILE A 25 0.96 -2.63 -14.31
N ASN A 26 0.68 -2.59 -15.61
CA ASN A 26 1.24 -1.59 -16.51
C ASN A 26 0.61 -0.20 -16.29
N GLY A 27 -0.59 -0.15 -15.69
CA GLY A 27 -1.21 1.10 -15.26
C GLY A 27 -0.77 1.54 -13.86
N CYS A 28 0.11 0.80 -13.20
CA CYS A 28 0.46 1.05 -11.80
C CYS A 28 1.69 1.95 -11.61
N THR A 29 1.59 2.86 -10.64
CA THR A 29 2.71 3.59 -10.06
C THR A 29 2.73 3.37 -8.55
N PHE A 30 3.88 3.00 -8.03
CA PHE A 30 4.06 2.63 -6.64
C PHE A 30 4.85 3.66 -5.84
N TYR A 31 4.48 3.83 -4.58
CA TYR A 31 5.19 4.65 -3.61
C TYR A 31 5.34 3.91 -2.28
N TYR A 32 6.44 4.12 -1.58
CA TYR A 32 6.62 3.57 -0.23
C TYR A 32 7.52 4.46 0.64
N LEU A 33 7.34 4.38 1.96
CA LEU A 33 8.30 4.91 2.92
C LEU A 33 9.29 3.84 3.38
N THR A 34 10.54 4.24 3.61
CA THR A 34 11.59 3.31 4.06
C THR A 34 12.61 3.98 4.98
N LYS A 35 13.12 3.23 5.97
CA LYS A 35 14.29 3.65 6.77
C LYS A 35 15.63 3.38 6.05
N GLN A 36 15.62 2.59 4.98
CA GLN A 36 16.85 2.18 4.28
C GLN A 36 17.21 3.20 3.21
N LYS A 37 18.28 3.97 3.42
CA LYS A 37 18.73 5.00 2.46
C LYS A 37 18.98 4.48 1.04
N LYS A 38 19.47 3.25 0.89
CA LYS A 38 19.68 2.61 -0.42
C LYS A 38 18.39 2.39 -1.23
N LEU A 39 17.24 2.43 -0.57
CA LEU A 39 15.91 2.25 -1.16
C LEU A 39 15.20 3.60 -1.41
N GLU A 40 15.83 4.73 -1.08
CA GLU A 40 15.34 6.04 -1.48
C GLU A 40 15.62 6.26 -2.98
N GLY A 41 14.63 6.77 -3.71
CA GLY A 41 14.76 7.10 -5.12
C GLY A 41 13.65 6.55 -5.98
N THR A 42 13.80 6.69 -7.29
CA THR A 42 12.86 6.15 -8.29
C THR A 42 13.50 4.99 -9.02
N PHE A 43 12.81 3.87 -9.03
CA PHE A 43 13.16 2.63 -9.72
C PHE A 43 12.12 2.41 -10.82
N ASP A 44 12.57 1.96 -11.98
CA ASP A 44 11.70 1.71 -13.12
C ASP A 44 12.14 0.41 -13.81
N SER A 45 11.15 -0.42 -14.16
CA SER A 45 11.38 -1.57 -15.02
C SER A 45 10.12 -1.86 -15.81
N HIS A 46 10.26 -2.09 -17.11
CA HIS A 46 9.16 -2.36 -18.03
C HIS A 46 8.04 -1.28 -17.99
N GLY A 47 8.38 -0.02 -17.68
CA GLY A 47 7.43 1.09 -17.62
C GLY A 47 6.65 1.18 -16.30
N VAL A 48 6.91 0.28 -15.34
CA VAL A 48 6.32 0.33 -14.00
C VAL A 48 7.27 1.08 -13.07
N ARG A 49 6.78 2.19 -12.51
CA ARG A 49 7.57 3.05 -11.63
C ARG A 49 7.31 2.70 -10.17
N VAL A 50 8.39 2.59 -9.40
CA VAL A 50 8.37 2.41 -7.95
C VAL A 50 9.24 3.49 -7.29
N ARG A 51 8.67 4.29 -6.39
CA ARG A 51 9.38 5.37 -5.70
C ARG A 51 9.45 5.10 -4.19
N GLY A 52 10.66 5.16 -3.64
CA GLY A 52 10.89 5.15 -2.20
C GLY A 52 11.22 6.55 -1.69
N ASP A 53 10.52 7.01 -0.66
CA ASP A 53 10.87 8.20 0.11
C ASP A 53 11.37 7.76 1.52
N LEU A 54 12.23 8.59 2.14
CA LEU A 54 12.72 8.26 3.48
C LEU A 54 11.66 8.44 4.54
N PHE A 55 11.56 7.43 5.40
CA PHE A 55 10.78 7.50 6.62
C PHE A 55 11.53 8.30 7.69
N ILE A 56 10.94 9.40 8.14
CA ILE A 56 11.41 10.15 9.29
C ILE A 56 10.80 9.53 10.54
N ASP A 57 11.66 9.01 11.43
CA ASP A 57 11.21 8.47 12.69
C ASP A 57 10.94 9.61 13.69
N HIS A 58 9.77 9.54 14.33
CA HIS A 58 9.36 10.48 15.37
C HIS A 58 9.29 9.74 16.70
N GLU A 59 10.43 9.17 17.11
CA GLU A 59 10.52 8.36 18.33
C GLU A 59 9.95 9.10 19.55
N GLY A 60 9.13 8.40 20.33
CA GLY A 60 8.46 8.95 21.51
C GLY A 60 7.29 9.90 21.20
N ASN A 61 6.96 10.13 19.93
CA ASN A 61 5.82 10.96 19.52
C ASN A 61 4.98 10.29 18.42
N ASP A 62 4.11 9.39 18.85
CA ASP A 62 3.23 8.61 17.99
C ASP A 62 2.30 9.48 17.14
N ILE A 63 1.71 10.53 17.72
CA ILE A 63 0.79 11.40 16.98
C ILE A 63 1.50 12.13 15.84
N LEU A 64 2.75 12.57 16.05
CA LEU A 64 3.56 13.22 15.02
C LEU A 64 3.92 12.23 13.92
N ARG A 65 4.29 10.99 14.29
CA ARG A 65 4.53 9.91 13.33
C ARG A 65 3.31 9.65 12.44
N TYR A 66 2.14 9.52 13.04
CA TYR A 66 0.90 9.24 12.31
C TYR A 66 0.50 10.40 11.41
N HIS A 67 0.68 11.64 11.90
CA HIS A 67 0.47 12.84 11.10
C HIS A 67 1.42 12.88 9.90
N ALA A 68 2.72 12.63 10.09
CA ALA A 68 3.71 12.62 9.02
C ALA A 68 3.39 11.56 7.94
N ILE A 69 3.02 10.34 8.35
CA ILE A 69 2.58 9.29 7.42
C ILE A 69 1.36 9.76 6.63
N SER A 70 0.34 10.30 7.32
CA SER A 70 -0.86 10.78 6.62
C SER A 70 -0.58 11.94 5.68
N MET A 71 0.32 12.86 6.03
CA MET A 71 0.70 13.97 5.17
C MET A 71 1.43 13.46 3.93
N TRP A 72 2.33 12.49 4.08
CA TRP A 72 2.98 11.84 2.93
C TRP A 72 1.97 11.20 1.97
N VAL A 73 0.93 10.52 2.47
CA VAL A 73 -0.15 10.02 1.59
C VAL A 73 -0.83 11.19 0.86
N ASN A 74 -1.16 12.26 1.58
CA ASN A 74 -1.86 13.42 1.03
C ASN A 74 -1.04 14.21 0.00
N GLU A 75 0.28 14.08 -0.02
CA GLU A 75 1.14 14.69 -1.04
C GLU A 75 0.88 14.08 -2.43
N TRP A 76 0.56 12.78 -2.49
CA TRP A 76 0.38 12.05 -3.75
C TRP A 76 -1.05 12.05 -4.28
N ILE A 77 -2.05 12.22 -3.41
CA ILE A 77 -3.47 12.30 -3.82
C ILE A 77 -3.70 13.35 -4.91
N PRO A 78 -3.30 14.63 -4.78
CA PRO A 78 -3.55 15.63 -5.82
C PRO A 78 -2.75 15.38 -7.11
N VAL A 79 -1.59 14.71 -7.01
CA VAL A 79 -0.76 14.37 -8.17
C VAL A 79 -1.46 13.39 -9.11
N HIS A 80 -2.16 12.41 -8.54
CA HIS A 80 -2.83 11.35 -9.31
C HIS A 80 -4.34 11.53 -9.42
N SER A 81 -4.95 12.37 -8.58
CA SER A 81 -6.39 12.64 -8.56
C SER A 81 -7.26 11.35 -8.66
N PRO A 82 -7.10 10.41 -7.70
CA PRO A 82 -7.85 9.15 -7.72
C PRO A 82 -9.36 9.43 -7.61
N GLU A 83 -10.15 8.69 -8.36
CA GLU A 83 -11.62 8.72 -8.29
C GLU A 83 -12.13 8.04 -7.00
N HIS A 84 -11.34 7.10 -6.47
CA HIS A 84 -11.65 6.37 -5.25
C HIS A 84 -10.38 5.81 -4.58
N ILE A 85 -10.39 5.78 -3.24
CA ILE A 85 -9.30 5.28 -2.41
C ILE A 85 -9.73 3.98 -1.70
N PHE A 86 -8.86 2.98 -1.68
CA PHE A 86 -9.08 1.72 -0.98
C PHE A 86 -8.03 1.55 0.12
N LEU A 87 -8.50 1.19 1.32
CA LEU A 87 -7.68 0.97 2.51
C LEU A 87 -7.88 -0.47 2.98
N GLU A 88 -6.82 -1.14 3.43
CA GLU A 88 -6.98 -2.35 4.23
C GLU A 88 -7.62 -2.01 5.60
N ASN A 89 -8.47 -2.90 6.12
CA ASN A 89 -8.97 -2.82 7.49
C ASN A 89 -7.88 -3.22 8.51
N TYR A 90 -8.10 -2.94 9.79
CA TYR A 90 -7.12 -3.19 10.84
C TYR A 90 -6.62 -4.64 10.88
N SER A 91 -5.31 -4.80 11.04
CA SER A 91 -4.70 -6.09 11.39
C SER A 91 -4.95 -6.42 12.87
N TYR A 92 -6.01 -7.17 13.14
CA TYR A 92 -6.32 -7.67 14.49
C TYR A 92 -5.26 -8.63 15.05
N SER A 93 -4.40 -9.18 14.19
CA SER A 93 -3.27 -10.03 14.59
C SER A 93 -2.07 -9.27 15.15
N SER A 94 -2.07 -7.93 15.09
CA SER A 94 -0.96 -7.09 15.58
C SER A 94 -1.00 -6.90 17.10
N THR A 95 -0.85 -7.99 17.85
CA THR A 95 -0.88 -8.00 19.32
C THR A 95 0.00 -6.90 19.92
N GLY A 96 -0.59 -6.04 20.75
CA GLY A 96 0.09 -4.92 21.41
C GLY A 96 0.22 -3.63 20.59
N GLN A 97 -0.08 -3.66 19.28
CA GLN A 97 0.01 -2.49 18.39
C GLN A 97 -1.32 -2.14 17.70
N VAL A 98 -2.41 -2.87 17.99
CA VAL A 98 -3.72 -2.66 17.36
C VAL A 98 -4.21 -1.22 17.56
N PHE A 99 -4.03 -0.64 18.75
CA PHE A 99 -4.45 0.74 19.03
C PHE A 99 -3.62 1.75 18.25
N ASN A 100 -2.30 1.58 18.19
CA ASN A 100 -1.41 2.43 17.40
C ASN A 100 -1.76 2.40 15.90
N ILE A 101 -2.08 1.22 15.37
CA ILE A 101 -2.54 1.06 13.99
C ILE A 101 -3.90 1.75 13.80
N ALA A 102 -4.82 1.59 14.76
CA ALA A 102 -6.14 2.20 14.71
C ALA A 102 -6.07 3.74 14.74
N GLU A 103 -5.22 4.32 15.59
CA GLU A 103 -4.98 5.76 15.68
C GLU A 103 -4.31 6.30 14.40
N ASN A 104 -3.27 5.63 13.91
CA ASN A 104 -2.60 5.99 12.65
C ASN A 104 -3.58 6.04 11.48
N THR A 105 -4.36 4.97 11.33
CA THR A 105 -5.40 4.89 10.30
C THR A 105 -6.52 5.91 10.54
N GLY A 106 -6.86 6.19 11.79
CA GLY A 106 -7.86 7.18 12.17
C GLY A 106 -7.49 8.58 11.68
N ILE A 107 -6.21 8.96 11.81
CA ILE A 107 -5.69 10.24 11.32
C ILE A 107 -5.78 10.32 9.80
N LEU A 108 -5.39 9.24 9.10
CA LEU A 108 -5.55 9.19 7.64
C LEU A 108 -7.02 9.33 7.22
N LYS A 109 -7.92 8.53 7.81
CA LYS A 109 -9.36 8.59 7.53
C LYS A 109 -9.96 9.97 7.78
N TYR A 110 -9.56 10.63 8.85
CA TYR A 110 -9.98 12.00 9.16
C TYR A 110 -9.51 12.99 8.09
N ASN A 111 -8.26 12.90 7.65
CA ASN A 111 -7.73 13.78 6.61
C ASN A 111 -8.39 13.55 5.25
N LEU A 112 -8.61 12.29 4.86
CA LEU A 112 -9.37 11.95 3.64
C LEU A 112 -10.78 12.53 3.68
N TRP A 113 -11.50 12.35 4.80
CA TRP A 113 -12.83 12.95 5.00
C TRP A 113 -12.78 14.48 4.89
N LYS A 114 -11.80 15.11 5.53
CA LYS A 114 -11.63 16.57 5.51
C LYS A 114 -11.38 17.11 4.10
N GLN A 115 -10.72 16.33 3.25
CA GLN A 115 -10.47 16.65 1.84
C GLN A 115 -11.62 16.23 0.91
N SER A 116 -12.71 15.66 1.44
CA SER A 116 -13.82 15.12 0.67
C SER A 116 -13.43 13.96 -0.27
N GLU A 117 -12.37 13.23 0.07
CA GLU A 117 -11.94 12.05 -0.67
C GLU A 117 -12.86 10.86 -0.40
N LYS A 118 -13.24 10.15 -1.46
CA LYS A 118 -14.04 8.92 -1.35
C LYS A 118 -13.13 7.75 -1.03
N TYR A 119 -13.45 7.03 0.05
CA TYR A 119 -12.68 5.85 0.41
C TYR A 119 -13.56 4.66 0.83
N THR A 120 -13.02 3.46 0.67
CA THR A 120 -13.61 2.21 1.17
C THR A 120 -12.57 1.38 1.90
N VAL A 121 -12.99 0.78 3.02
CA VAL A 121 -12.15 -0.09 3.83
C VAL A 121 -12.46 -1.54 3.46
N ILE A 122 -11.43 -2.30 3.11
CA ILE A 122 -11.54 -3.69 2.63
C ILE A 122 -11.02 -4.64 3.70
N PRO A 123 -11.75 -5.72 4.04
CA PRO A 123 -11.25 -6.72 4.99
C PRO A 123 -9.99 -7.44 4.47
N PRO A 124 -8.96 -7.68 5.32
CA PRO A 124 -7.73 -8.39 4.94
C PRO A 124 -7.96 -9.73 4.25
N THR A 125 -8.98 -10.47 4.70
CA THR A 125 -9.32 -11.79 4.14
C THR A 125 -9.84 -11.71 2.70
N VAL A 126 -10.48 -10.61 2.32
CA VAL A 126 -10.94 -10.36 0.95
C VAL A 126 -9.73 -10.12 0.04
N ILE A 127 -8.77 -9.31 0.49
CA ILE A 127 -7.53 -9.00 -0.25
C ILE A 127 -6.73 -10.28 -0.50
N LYS A 128 -6.49 -11.08 0.55
CA LYS A 128 -5.76 -12.35 0.43
C LYS A 128 -6.46 -13.36 -0.48
N LYS A 129 -7.80 -13.42 -0.40
CA LYS A 129 -8.60 -14.29 -1.27
C LYS A 129 -8.54 -13.83 -2.72
N MET A 130 -8.55 -12.53 -2.98
CA MET A 130 -8.37 -11.96 -4.32
C MET A 130 -7.00 -12.33 -4.89
N ALA A 131 -5.96 -12.18 -4.08
CA ALA A 131 -4.59 -12.42 -4.51
C ALA A 131 -4.27 -13.90 -4.76
N THR A 132 -4.80 -14.83 -3.96
CA THR A 132 -4.29 -16.21 -3.90
C THR A 132 -5.37 -17.30 -3.93
N GLY A 133 -6.63 -16.90 -3.95
CA GLY A 133 -7.77 -17.78 -3.71
C GLY A 133 -7.96 -18.19 -2.24
N LYS A 134 -7.06 -17.79 -1.32
CA LYS A 134 -7.09 -18.18 0.11
C LYS A 134 -7.09 -16.95 1.03
N GLY A 135 -8.06 -16.86 1.94
CA GLY A 135 -8.17 -15.73 2.87
C GLY A 135 -7.09 -15.69 3.97
N ASN A 136 -6.29 -16.74 4.12
CA ASN A 136 -5.23 -16.88 5.13
C ASN A 136 -3.82 -16.96 4.53
N ALA A 137 -3.62 -16.47 3.30
CA ALA A 137 -2.32 -16.45 2.65
C ALA A 137 -1.24 -15.71 3.47
N ASN A 138 0.00 -16.19 3.36
CA ASN A 138 1.18 -15.57 3.94
C ASN A 138 1.89 -14.68 2.89
N LYS A 139 2.86 -13.88 3.34
CA LYS A 139 3.57 -12.91 2.48
C LYS A 139 4.29 -13.56 1.29
N ALA A 140 4.90 -14.73 1.49
CA ALA A 140 5.59 -15.45 0.42
C ALA A 140 4.62 -15.90 -0.69
N LEU A 141 3.43 -16.39 -0.34
CA LEU A 141 2.42 -16.78 -1.31
C LEU A 141 1.82 -15.57 -2.04
N MET A 142 1.65 -14.44 -1.35
CA MET A 142 1.21 -13.18 -1.97
C MET A 142 2.22 -12.71 -3.02
N GLU A 143 3.52 -12.76 -2.69
CA GLU A 143 4.60 -12.38 -3.60
C GLU A 143 4.69 -13.31 -4.81
N GLN A 144 4.62 -14.63 -4.59
CA GLN A 144 4.60 -15.60 -5.68
C GLN A 144 3.41 -15.35 -6.62
N SER A 145 2.21 -15.18 -6.06
CA SER A 145 1.00 -14.94 -6.88
C SER A 145 1.10 -13.63 -7.67
N PHE A 146 1.66 -12.58 -7.06
CA PHE A 146 1.91 -11.30 -7.74
C PHE A 146 2.86 -11.48 -8.93
N LEU A 147 3.98 -12.18 -8.75
CA LEU A 147 4.93 -12.44 -9.83
C LEU A 147 4.30 -13.27 -10.95
N GLU A 148 3.56 -14.33 -10.61
CA GLU A 148 2.89 -15.20 -11.58
C GLU A 148 1.82 -14.47 -12.39
N THR A 149 1.05 -13.59 -11.74
CA THR A 149 -0.08 -12.88 -12.36
C THR A 149 0.37 -11.66 -13.18
N THR A 150 1.39 -10.94 -12.70
CA THR A 150 1.81 -9.66 -13.29
C THR A 150 3.06 -9.76 -14.14
N GLY A 151 3.89 -10.79 -13.93
CA GLY A 151 5.24 -10.88 -14.50
C GLY A 151 6.23 -9.86 -13.93
N PHE A 152 5.82 -9.04 -12.95
CA PHE A 152 6.64 -7.97 -12.40
C PHE A 152 7.33 -8.40 -11.09
N ASN A 153 8.65 -8.26 -11.05
CA ASN A 153 9.46 -8.69 -9.92
C ASN A 153 10.01 -7.48 -9.12
N ILE A 154 9.25 -7.04 -8.11
CA ILE A 154 9.64 -5.91 -7.23
C ILE A 154 10.94 -6.23 -6.49
N ARG A 155 11.14 -7.48 -6.10
CA ARG A 155 12.35 -7.90 -5.36
C ARG A 155 13.61 -7.73 -6.21
N GLU A 156 13.54 -8.15 -7.47
CA GLU A 156 14.63 -7.97 -8.43
C GLU A 156 14.86 -6.50 -8.74
N LEU A 157 13.80 -5.73 -8.96
CA LEU A 157 13.88 -4.28 -9.17
C LEU A 157 14.64 -3.57 -8.05
N LEU A 158 14.30 -3.88 -6.79
CA LEU A 158 14.91 -3.26 -5.61
C LEU A 158 16.20 -3.95 -5.15
N GLN A 159 16.64 -5.00 -5.85
CA GLN A 159 17.84 -5.78 -5.55
C GLN A 159 17.89 -6.28 -4.10
N LEU A 160 16.77 -6.82 -3.61
CA LEU A 160 16.61 -7.28 -2.22
C LEU A 160 16.74 -8.80 -2.10
N SER A 161 17.44 -9.27 -1.06
CA SER A 161 17.57 -10.70 -0.77
C SER A 161 16.24 -11.31 -0.32
N GLN A 162 16.06 -12.62 -0.49
CA GLN A 162 14.86 -13.37 -0.09
C GLN A 162 14.47 -13.22 1.39
N SER A 163 15.42 -12.90 2.26
CA SER A 163 15.19 -12.64 3.68
C SER A 163 14.48 -11.31 3.97
N VAL A 164 14.41 -10.39 3.01
CA VAL A 164 13.80 -9.07 3.18
C VAL A 164 12.34 -9.13 2.77
N SER A 165 11.43 -8.80 3.69
CA SER A 165 9.99 -8.70 3.41
C SER A 165 9.59 -7.30 2.94
N ASN A 166 10.04 -6.25 3.62
CA ASN A 166 9.58 -4.88 3.39
C ASN A 166 10.66 -4.09 2.64
N PRO A 167 10.28 -3.24 1.67
CA PRO A 167 8.91 -2.79 1.35
C PRO A 167 8.14 -3.70 0.38
N ILE A 168 8.71 -4.83 -0.04
CA ILE A 168 8.14 -5.70 -1.09
C ILE A 168 6.71 -6.14 -0.75
N SER A 169 6.50 -6.70 0.44
CA SER A 169 5.16 -7.15 0.85
C SER A 169 4.15 -6.00 0.87
N ASP A 170 4.58 -4.83 1.34
CA ASP A 170 3.69 -3.69 1.54
C ASP A 170 3.24 -3.12 0.19
N LEU A 171 4.15 -3.07 -0.79
CA LEU A 171 3.85 -2.70 -2.18
C LEU A 171 2.86 -3.67 -2.85
N ILE A 172 3.03 -4.97 -2.60
CA ILE A 172 2.15 -6.02 -3.13
C ILE A 172 0.79 -5.96 -2.46
N ASP A 173 0.73 -5.74 -1.15
CA ASP A 173 -0.50 -5.58 -0.41
C ASP A 173 -1.26 -4.33 -0.91
N ALA A 174 -0.58 -3.20 -1.17
CA ALA A 174 -1.20 -2.01 -1.76
C ALA A 174 -1.82 -2.26 -3.16
N TYR A 175 -1.15 -3.05 -4.01
CA TYR A 175 -1.71 -3.49 -5.30
C TYR A 175 -2.99 -4.30 -5.11
N TYR A 176 -2.96 -5.32 -4.24
CA TYR A 176 -4.13 -6.17 -4.04
C TYR A 176 -5.26 -5.48 -3.28
N VAL A 177 -4.98 -4.44 -2.47
CA VAL A 177 -6.01 -3.55 -1.90
C VAL A 177 -6.78 -2.85 -3.02
N GLY A 178 -6.08 -2.28 -4.00
CA GLY A 178 -6.70 -1.65 -5.16
C GLY A 178 -7.53 -2.64 -6.00
N MET A 179 -6.94 -3.80 -6.32
CA MET A 179 -7.63 -4.87 -7.04
C MET A 179 -8.89 -5.35 -6.31
N ALA A 180 -8.77 -5.69 -5.03
CA ALA A 180 -9.90 -6.15 -4.22
C ALA A 180 -10.99 -5.09 -4.12
N GLY A 181 -10.61 -3.81 -4.00
CA GLY A 181 -11.53 -2.67 -3.97
C GLY A 181 -12.46 -2.60 -5.18
N ILE A 182 -11.93 -2.79 -6.40
CA ILE A 182 -12.71 -2.76 -7.65
C ILE A 182 -13.79 -3.86 -7.67
N HIS A 183 -13.46 -5.04 -7.12
CA HIS A 183 -14.41 -6.16 -7.05
C HIS A 183 -15.38 -6.03 -5.88
N TYR A 184 -14.94 -5.46 -4.76
CA TYR A 184 -15.76 -5.32 -3.55
C TYR A 184 -16.79 -4.19 -3.66
N GLY A 185 -16.48 -3.11 -4.39
CA GLY A 185 -17.39 -1.98 -4.63
C GLY A 185 -18.53 -2.26 -5.62
N LYS A 186 -18.55 -3.44 -6.26
CA LYS A 186 -19.67 -3.92 -7.09
C LYS A 186 -20.57 -4.83 -6.25
N VAL A 187 -21.37 -4.24 -5.36
CA VAL A 187 -22.54 -4.88 -4.73
C VAL A 187 -23.79 -4.10 -5.12
#